data_AF-A0A1Y4TPX0-F1
#
_entry.id   AF-A0A1Y4TPX0-F1
#
_cell.length_a   1.000
_cell.length_b   1.000
_cell.length_c   1.000
_cell.angle_alpha   90.00
_cell.angle_beta   90.00
_cell.angle_gamma   90.00
#
_symmetry.space_group_name_H-M   'P 1'
#
loop_
_entity.id
_entity.type
_entity.pdbx_description
1 polymer ?
#
loop_
_entity_poly.entity_id
_entity_poly.type
_entity_poly.pdbx_seq_one_letter_code
_entity_poly.pdbx_strand_id
1 'polypeptide(L)'
;MSLTEIFGDKSIKKIQARAMIVEGIISGELTIEEIEAACHHLKDTKIATVLEAIEEISNKKLMNLSVDYLAFSKKYISSKDNSCKRESSRIVGNLAAQYPQAVQDCIPTLLGNATDEGTVVRWSSAYALSRIIVLEDYKNTALYETLVSICDTEQDNGVKNQYVKALKKIKR
;
A
#
# COMPACT_ATOMS: atom_id res chain seq x y z
N MET A 1 -20.98 12.27 0.84
CA MET A 1 -21.31 11.72 -0.51
C MET A 1 -20.72 10.33 -0.62
N SER A 2 -21.46 9.39 -1.20
CA SER A 2 -20.97 8.04 -1.51
C SER A 2 -19.92 8.05 -2.64
N LEU A 3 -19.12 6.98 -2.74
CA LEU A 3 -18.17 6.81 -3.84
C LEU A 3 -18.83 6.84 -5.22
N THR A 4 -20.03 6.27 -5.34
CA THR A 4 -20.80 6.26 -6.59
C THR A 4 -21.18 7.68 -7.02
N GLU A 5 -21.59 8.53 -6.07
CA GLU A 5 -21.91 9.93 -6.35
C GLU A 5 -20.65 10.72 -6.72
N ILE A 6 -19.57 10.58 -5.94
CA ILE A 6 -18.28 11.26 -6.19
C ILE A 6 -17.76 10.93 -7.59
N PHE A 7 -17.78 9.65 -7.98
CA PHE A 7 -17.27 9.22 -9.28
C PHE A 7 -18.30 9.26 -10.41
N GLY A 8 -19.56 9.56 -10.11
CA GLY A 8 -20.64 9.76 -11.06
C GLY A 8 -20.72 11.21 -11.54
N ASP A 9 -20.33 12.16 -10.70
CA ASP A 9 -20.29 13.57 -11.03
C ASP A 9 -19.05 13.91 -11.89
N LYS A 10 -19.30 14.28 -13.15
CA LYS A 10 -18.25 14.62 -14.13
C LYS A 10 -17.54 15.95 -13.83
N SER A 11 -18.10 16.79 -12.97
CA SER A 11 -17.48 18.05 -12.55
C SER A 11 -16.35 17.83 -11.53
N ILE A 12 -16.40 16.71 -10.78
CA ILE A 12 -15.42 16.37 -9.76
C ILE A 12 -14.16 15.79 -10.41
N LYS A 13 -13.05 16.52 -10.30
CA LYS A 13 -11.74 16.06 -10.78
C LYS A 13 -11.13 15.04 -9.82
N LYS A 14 -10.20 14.22 -10.31
CA LYS A 14 -9.50 13.19 -9.51
C LYS A 14 -8.97 13.72 -8.16
N ILE A 15 -8.32 14.88 -8.17
CA ILE A 15 -7.75 15.49 -6.95
C ILE A 15 -8.85 15.84 -5.94
N GLN A 16 -9.98 16.37 -6.41
CA GLN A 16 -11.13 16.69 -5.55
C GLN A 16 -11.78 15.40 -5.03
N ALA A 17 -11.97 14.40 -5.88
CA ALA A 17 -12.48 13.10 -5.48
C ALA A 17 -11.62 12.48 -4.36
N ARG A 18 -10.29 12.49 -4.51
CA ARG A 18 -9.37 11.99 -3.47
C ARG A 18 -9.57 12.75 -2.15
N ALA A 19 -9.63 14.08 -2.18
CA ALA A 19 -9.83 14.89 -0.99
C ALA A 19 -11.16 14.59 -0.28
N MET A 20 -12.24 14.46 -1.05
CA MET A 20 -13.56 14.10 -0.52
C MET A 20 -13.60 12.70 0.10
N ILE A 21 -12.88 11.74 -0.49
CA ILE A 21 -12.76 10.38 0.08
C ILE A 21 -11.97 10.41 1.39
N VAL A 22 -10.86 11.16 1.44
CA VAL A 22 -10.09 11.33 2.67
C VAL A 22 -10.95 11.93 3.77
N GLU A 23 -11.67 13.01 3.48
CA GLU A 23 -12.57 13.67 4.44
C GLU A 23 -13.69 12.74 4.90
N GLY A 24 -14.35 12.04 3.98
CA GLY A 24 -15.43 11.10 4.31
C GLY A 24 -14.97 9.94 5.19
N ILE A 25 -13.77 9.40 4.98
CA ILE A 25 -13.22 8.35 5.85
C ILE A 25 -12.93 8.91 7.24
N ILE A 26 -12.32 10.11 7.33
CA ILE A 26 -11.96 10.74 8.61
C ILE A 26 -13.20 11.13 9.42
N SER A 27 -14.25 11.64 8.77
CA SER A 27 -15.50 12.00 9.42
C SER A 27 -16.38 10.80 9.79
N GLY A 28 -16.06 9.61 9.27
CA GLY A 28 -16.87 8.40 9.43
C GLY A 28 -18.10 8.34 8.53
N GLU A 29 -18.24 9.28 7.59
CA GLU A 29 -19.30 9.27 6.57
C GLU A 29 -19.07 8.23 5.48
N LEU A 30 -17.84 7.72 5.34
CA LEU A 30 -17.49 6.69 4.38
C LEU A 30 -16.75 5.54 5.11
N THR A 31 -17.51 4.49 5.42
CA THR A 31 -17.02 3.30 6.12
C THR A 31 -16.22 2.37 5.21
N ILE A 32 -15.43 1.46 5.79
CA ILE A 32 -14.70 0.47 5.01
C ILE A 32 -15.64 -0.46 4.27
N GLU A 33 -16.77 -0.84 4.87
CA GLU A 33 -17.78 -1.71 4.26
C GLU A 33 -18.39 -1.08 3.00
N GLU A 34 -18.71 0.21 3.07
CA GLU A 34 -19.22 0.97 1.91
C GLU A 34 -18.16 1.11 0.82
N ILE A 35 -16.89 1.29 1.20
CA ILE A 35 -15.76 1.33 0.27
C ILE A 35 -15.63 -0.02 -0.46
N GLU A 36 -15.60 -1.12 0.28
CA GLU A 36 -15.48 -2.47 -0.30
C GLU A 36 -16.64 -2.75 -1.26
N ALA A 37 -17.87 -2.47 -0.84
CA ALA A 37 -19.07 -2.68 -1.65
C ALA A 37 -19.04 -1.87 -2.95
N ALA A 38 -18.64 -0.60 -2.89
CA ALA A 38 -18.55 0.24 -4.08
C ALA A 38 -17.43 -0.24 -5.02
N CYS A 39 -16.27 -0.62 -4.49
CA CYS A 39 -15.11 -1.03 -5.29
C CYS A 39 -15.35 -2.29 -6.14
N HIS A 40 -16.32 -3.14 -5.81
CA HIS A 40 -16.74 -4.26 -6.67
C HIS A 40 -17.28 -3.83 -8.04
N HIS A 41 -17.76 -2.59 -8.18
CA HIS A 41 -18.37 -2.07 -9.40
C HIS A 41 -17.55 -0.95 -10.06
N LEU A 42 -16.43 -0.56 -9.44
CA LEU A 42 -15.57 0.50 -9.94
C LEU A 42 -14.52 -0.04 -10.91
N LYS A 43 -14.12 0.80 -11.86
CA LYS A 43 -12.94 0.53 -12.70
C LYS A 43 -11.67 0.72 -11.88
N ASP A 44 -10.60 0.03 -12.26
CA ASP A 44 -9.30 0.10 -11.58
C ASP A 44 -8.79 1.52 -11.36
N THR A 45 -8.99 2.43 -12.32
CA THR A 45 -8.56 3.84 -12.18
C THR A 45 -9.27 4.58 -11.03
N LYS A 46 -10.52 4.24 -10.75
CA LYS A 46 -11.29 4.78 -9.63
C LYS A 46 -10.88 4.11 -8.33
N ILE A 47 -10.69 2.79 -8.34
CA ILE A 47 -10.17 2.03 -7.18
C ILE A 47 -8.80 2.56 -6.76
N ALA A 48 -7.90 2.82 -7.72
CA ALA A 48 -6.60 3.43 -7.45
C ALA A 48 -6.73 4.79 -6.75
N THR A 49 -7.77 5.58 -7.06
CA THR A 49 -8.03 6.86 -6.38
C THR A 49 -8.49 6.66 -4.93
N VAL A 50 -9.30 5.62 -4.67
CA VAL A 50 -9.69 5.21 -3.31
C VAL A 50 -8.48 4.75 -2.51
N LEU A 51 -7.64 3.87 -3.08
CA LEU A 51 -6.40 3.42 -2.45
C LEU A 51 -5.45 4.59 -2.21
N GLU A 52 -5.35 5.56 -3.12
CA GLU A 52 -4.54 6.77 -2.93
C GLU A 52 -5.02 7.61 -1.74
N ALA A 53 -6.33 7.68 -1.48
CA ALA A 53 -6.89 8.33 -0.29
C ALA A 53 -6.54 7.57 1.00
N ILE A 54 -6.65 6.24 1.01
CA ILE A 54 -6.27 5.39 2.15
C ILE A 54 -4.76 5.47 2.42
N GLU A 55 -3.94 5.51 1.36
CA GLU A 55 -2.50 5.72 1.45
C GLU A 55 -2.19 7.07 2.08
N GLU A 56 -2.87 8.14 1.68
CA GLU A 56 -2.68 9.46 2.25
C GLU A 56 -2.98 9.48 3.75
N ILE A 57 -4.11 8.89 4.17
CA ILE A 57 -4.49 8.78 5.58
C ILE A 57 -3.43 8.00 6.38
N SER A 58 -3.04 6.82 5.90
CA SER A 58 -2.10 5.93 6.60
C SER A 58 -0.67 6.49 6.64
N ASN A 59 -0.22 7.17 5.58
CA ASN A 59 1.11 7.76 5.50
C ASN A 59 1.24 9.02 6.38
N LYS A 60 0.24 9.89 6.33
CA LYS A 60 0.21 11.13 7.12
C LYS A 60 -0.30 10.91 8.56
N LYS A 61 -0.77 9.70 8.88
CA LYS A 61 -1.36 9.34 10.18
C LYS A 61 -2.52 10.26 10.56
N LEU A 62 -3.41 10.56 9.61
CA LEU A 62 -4.55 11.46 9.84
C LEU A 62 -5.58 10.85 10.80
N MET A 63 -5.65 9.51 10.85
CA MET A 63 -6.41 8.74 11.83
C MET A 63 -5.84 7.33 11.96
N ASN A 64 -6.29 6.59 12.97
CA ASN A 64 -6.03 5.16 13.08
C ASN A 64 -6.98 4.39 12.16
N LEU A 65 -6.44 3.68 11.17
CA LEU A 65 -7.22 2.78 10.31
C LEU A 65 -7.34 1.40 10.95
N SER A 66 -8.51 0.77 10.87
CA SER A 66 -8.71 -0.62 11.31
C SER A 66 -7.93 -1.61 10.45
N VAL A 67 -7.83 -2.86 10.90
CA VAL A 67 -7.19 -3.95 10.15
C VAL A 67 -7.91 -4.23 8.82
N ASP A 68 -9.18 -3.87 8.71
CA ASP A 68 -9.99 -4.08 7.51
C ASP A 68 -9.49 -3.23 6.34
N TYR A 69 -8.96 -2.03 6.59
CA TYR A 69 -8.30 -1.23 5.54
C TYR A 69 -7.03 -1.91 5.01
N LEU A 70 -6.28 -2.60 5.88
CA LEU A 70 -5.15 -3.43 5.45
C LEU A 70 -5.64 -4.63 4.65
N ALA A 71 -6.67 -5.34 5.12
CA ALA A 71 -7.26 -6.49 4.42
C ALA A 71 -7.78 -6.11 3.04
N PHE A 72 -8.51 -5.00 2.92
CA PHE A 72 -8.97 -4.42 1.66
C PHE A 72 -7.79 -4.13 0.73
N SER A 73 -6.76 -3.43 1.23
CA SER A 73 -5.61 -3.04 0.42
C SER A 73 -4.84 -4.23 -0.12
N LYS A 74 -4.68 -5.30 0.67
CA LYS A 74 -3.99 -6.53 0.26
C LYS A 74 -4.58 -7.16 -1.00
N LYS A 75 -5.90 -7.05 -1.21
CA LYS A 75 -6.60 -7.57 -2.41
C LYS A 75 -6.04 -6.99 -3.72
N TYR A 76 -5.40 -5.82 -3.67
CA TYR A 76 -4.96 -5.07 -4.85
C TYR A 76 -3.45 -5.10 -5.11
N ILE A 77 -2.65 -5.79 -4.28
CA ILE A 77 -1.20 -5.95 -4.51
C ILE A 77 -0.94 -6.75 -5.79
N SER A 78 -1.82 -7.68 -6.13
CA SER A 78 -1.79 -8.47 -7.37
C SER A 78 -2.68 -7.90 -8.48
N SER A 79 -3.12 -6.64 -8.37
CA SER A 79 -3.96 -6.01 -9.41
C SER A 79 -3.22 -5.96 -10.75
N LYS A 80 -3.97 -5.98 -11.85
CA LYS A 80 -3.41 -5.72 -13.19
C LYS A 80 -3.04 -4.25 -13.38
N ASP A 81 -3.67 -3.35 -12.64
CA ASP A 81 -3.39 -1.92 -12.69
C ASP A 81 -2.21 -1.55 -11.77
N ASN A 82 -1.19 -0.95 -12.36
CA ASN A 82 0.03 -0.58 -11.63
C ASN A 82 -0.21 0.47 -10.54
N SER A 83 -1.23 1.33 -10.68
CA SER A 83 -1.56 2.32 -9.65
C SER A 83 -2.17 1.63 -8.43
N CYS A 84 -3.03 0.64 -8.64
CA CYS A 84 -3.57 -0.20 -7.57
C CYS A 84 -2.45 -0.97 -6.86
N LYS A 85 -1.53 -1.61 -7.59
CA LYS A 85 -0.35 -2.27 -6.98
C LYS A 85 0.49 -1.30 -6.14
N ARG A 86 0.72 -0.09 -6.67
CA ARG A 86 1.53 0.94 -6.03
C ARG A 86 0.93 1.36 -4.69
N GLU A 87 -0.33 1.79 -4.69
CA GLU A 87 -0.95 2.31 -3.47
C GLU A 87 -1.20 1.21 -2.44
N SER A 88 -1.66 0.03 -2.86
CA SER A 88 -1.85 -1.10 -1.94
C SER A 88 -0.56 -1.50 -1.22
N SER A 89 0.55 -1.61 -1.93
CA SER A 89 1.86 -1.93 -1.33
C SER A 89 2.29 -0.86 -0.33
N ARG A 90 2.07 0.43 -0.64
CA ARG A 90 2.37 1.54 0.27
C ARG A 90 1.51 1.50 1.53
N ILE A 91 0.20 1.23 1.41
CA ILE A 91 -0.70 1.08 2.56
C ILE A 91 -0.24 -0.08 3.45
N VAL A 92 0.12 -1.23 2.88
CA VAL A 92 0.68 -2.36 3.65
C VAL A 92 1.92 -1.92 4.42
N GLY A 93 2.88 -1.25 3.77
CA GLY A 93 4.04 -0.70 4.45
C GLY A 93 3.67 0.27 5.58
N ASN A 94 2.68 1.14 5.34
CA ASN A 94 2.17 2.11 6.32
C ASN A 94 1.61 1.46 7.57
N LEU A 95 0.85 0.38 7.40
CA LEU A 95 0.13 -0.31 8.46
C LEU A 95 0.87 -1.50 9.06
N ALA A 96 2.02 -1.92 8.50
CA ALA A 96 2.76 -3.10 8.94
C ALA A 96 3.11 -3.09 10.43
N ALA A 97 3.56 -1.95 10.97
CA ALA A 97 3.89 -1.85 12.39
C ALA A 97 2.66 -1.89 13.32
N GLN A 98 1.49 -1.48 12.81
CA GLN A 98 0.24 -1.52 13.56
C GLN A 98 -0.38 -2.93 13.56
N TYR A 99 -0.17 -3.69 12.48
CA TYR A 99 -0.70 -5.04 12.31
C TYR A 99 0.39 -6.02 11.83
N PRO A 100 1.44 -6.28 12.64
CA PRO A 100 2.62 -7.04 12.22
C PRO A 100 2.28 -8.47 11.79
N GLN A 101 1.31 -9.11 12.45
CA GLN A 101 0.90 -10.48 12.09
C GLN A 101 0.05 -10.54 10.82
N ALA A 102 -0.61 -9.44 10.46
CA ALA A 102 -1.58 -9.41 9.35
C ALA A 102 -0.93 -9.15 7.98
N VAL A 103 0.39 -8.92 7.91
CA VAL A 103 1.12 -8.71 6.66
C VAL A 103 1.82 -9.96 6.13
N GLN A 104 1.90 -11.03 6.92
CA GLN A 104 2.65 -12.23 6.55
C GLN A 104 2.19 -12.85 5.21
N ASP A 105 0.87 -12.90 5.00
CA ASP A 105 0.23 -13.51 3.84
C ASP A 105 0.51 -12.76 2.53
N CYS A 106 0.83 -11.47 2.58
CA CYS A 106 1.10 -10.67 1.39
C CYS A 106 2.60 -10.55 1.02
N ILE A 107 3.51 -11.03 1.88
CA ILE A 107 4.96 -11.00 1.62
C ILE A 107 5.33 -11.69 0.30
N PRO A 108 4.82 -12.89 -0.04
CA PRO A 108 5.16 -13.54 -1.32
C PRO A 108 4.76 -12.69 -2.54
N THR A 109 3.59 -12.05 -2.51
CA THR A 109 3.13 -11.17 -3.59
C THR A 109 3.98 -9.91 -3.70
N LEU A 110 4.37 -9.31 -2.56
CA LEU A 110 5.30 -8.17 -2.54
C LEU A 110 6.68 -8.54 -3.08
N LEU A 111 7.19 -9.73 -2.76
CA LEU A 111 8.45 -10.25 -3.32
C LEU A 111 8.36 -10.45 -4.83
N GLY A 112 7.25 -10.96 -5.35
CA GLY A 112 7.03 -11.07 -6.79
C GLY A 112 6.99 -9.69 -7.49
N ASN A 113 6.34 -8.71 -6.87
CA ASN A 113 6.33 -7.34 -7.40
C ASN A 113 7.69 -6.62 -7.24
N ALA A 114 8.57 -7.07 -6.34
CA ALA A 114 9.92 -6.54 -6.20
C ALA A 114 10.82 -6.87 -7.41
N THR A 115 10.39 -7.76 -8.31
CA THR A 115 11.06 -8.09 -9.58
C THR A 115 10.27 -7.64 -10.81
N ASP A 116 9.21 -6.84 -10.63
CA ASP A 116 8.40 -6.30 -11.74
C ASP A 116 9.25 -5.45 -12.70
N GLU A 117 8.97 -5.45 -13.99
CA GLU A 117 9.73 -4.64 -14.97
C GLU A 117 9.60 -3.13 -14.68
N GLY A 118 8.45 -2.70 -14.15
CA GLY A 118 8.15 -1.31 -13.83
C GLY A 118 8.76 -0.85 -12.51
N THR A 119 9.62 0.16 -12.58
CA THR A 119 10.27 0.77 -11.39
C THR A 119 9.26 1.21 -10.33
N VAL A 120 8.09 1.71 -10.70
CA VAL A 120 7.06 2.17 -9.76
C VAL A 120 6.53 1.02 -8.89
N VAL A 121 6.27 -0.14 -9.51
CA VAL A 121 5.77 -1.33 -8.80
C VAL A 121 6.85 -1.89 -7.89
N ARG A 122 8.09 -2.03 -8.41
CA ARG A 122 9.25 -2.44 -7.59
C ARG A 122 9.47 -1.52 -6.40
N TRP A 123 9.45 -0.20 -6.63
CA TRP A 123 9.68 0.80 -5.59
C TRP A 123 8.63 0.69 -4.47
N SER A 124 7.35 0.54 -4.83
CA SER A 124 6.28 0.42 -3.85
C SER A 124 6.34 -0.87 -3.04
N SER A 125 6.79 -1.96 -3.66
CA SER A 125 6.99 -3.25 -2.97
C SER A 125 8.22 -3.21 -2.07
N ALA A 126 9.31 -2.61 -2.55
CA ALA A 126 10.50 -2.36 -1.75
C ALA A 126 10.20 -1.50 -0.54
N TYR A 127 9.38 -0.45 -0.70
CA TYR A 127 8.88 0.37 0.40
C TYR A 127 8.16 -0.48 1.45
N ALA A 128 7.20 -1.32 1.04
CA ALA A 128 6.46 -2.20 1.95
C ALA A 128 7.39 -3.18 2.68
N LEU A 129 8.19 -3.94 1.92
CA LEU A 129 9.12 -4.95 2.44
C LEU A 129 10.14 -4.33 3.40
N SER A 130 10.66 -3.13 3.10
CA SER A 130 11.60 -2.40 3.96
C SER A 130 11.00 -2.03 5.33
N ARG A 131 9.68 -1.84 5.40
CA ARG A 131 8.97 -1.54 6.65
C ARG A 131 8.57 -2.78 7.41
N ILE A 132 8.32 -3.89 6.71
CA ILE A 132 8.04 -5.20 7.31
C ILE A 132 9.31 -5.79 7.93
N ILE A 133 10.44 -5.77 7.22
CA ILE A 133 11.67 -6.45 7.66
C ILE A 133 12.29 -5.87 8.94
N VAL A 134 11.99 -4.62 9.28
CA VAL A 134 12.48 -3.97 10.51
C VAL A 134 11.67 -4.33 11.76
N LEU A 135 10.56 -5.08 11.61
CA LEU A 135 9.77 -5.54 12.75
C LEU A 135 10.43 -6.78 13.37
N GLU A 136 10.23 -6.96 14.68
CA GLU A 136 10.85 -8.04 15.47
C GLU A 136 10.58 -9.44 14.89
N ASP A 137 9.34 -9.67 14.43
CA ASP A 137 8.89 -10.95 13.90
C ASP A 137 9.58 -11.34 12.57
N TYR A 138 10.18 -10.37 11.86
CA TYR A 138 10.71 -10.59 10.51
C TYR A 138 12.22 -10.41 10.40
N LYS A 139 12.85 -9.58 11.25
CA LYS A 139 14.26 -9.17 11.09
C LYS A 139 15.27 -10.31 11.11
N ASN A 140 14.95 -11.45 11.73
CA ASN A 140 15.82 -12.62 11.86
C ASN A 140 15.29 -13.84 11.08
N THR A 141 14.54 -13.61 9.99
CA THR A 141 13.94 -14.68 9.17
C THR A 141 14.63 -14.79 7.81
N ALA A 142 14.29 -15.83 7.03
CA ALA A 142 14.76 -15.99 5.65
C ALA A 142 14.38 -14.81 4.73
N LEU A 143 13.41 -13.98 5.14
CA LEU A 143 13.08 -12.73 4.45
C LEU A 143 14.28 -11.78 4.43
N TYR A 144 15.07 -11.71 5.51
CA TYR A 144 16.22 -10.82 5.59
C TYR A 144 17.22 -11.11 4.46
N GLU A 145 17.66 -12.37 4.33
CA GLU A 145 18.61 -12.79 3.30
C GLU A 145 18.04 -12.58 1.89
N THR A 146 16.73 -12.81 1.72
CA THR A 146 16.03 -12.53 0.46
C THR A 146 16.12 -11.05 0.09
N LEU A 147 15.87 -10.15 1.04
CA LEU A 147 15.93 -8.70 0.78
C LEU A 147 17.36 -8.19 0.58
N VAL A 148 18.36 -8.82 1.21
CA VAL A 148 19.78 -8.55 0.94
C VAL A 148 20.09 -8.87 -0.53
N SER A 149 19.71 -10.07 -0.99
CA SER A 149 19.94 -10.47 -2.39
C SER A 149 19.25 -9.53 -3.39
N ILE A 150 17.98 -9.19 -3.17
CA ILE A 150 17.25 -8.24 -4.01
C ILE A 150 17.96 -6.88 -4.03
N CYS A 151 18.36 -6.36 -2.86
CA CYS A 151 19.07 -5.08 -2.73
C CYS A 151 20.40 -5.06 -3.50
N ASP A 152 21.15 -6.16 -3.48
CA ASP A 152 22.45 -6.26 -4.15
C ASP A 152 22.30 -6.24 -5.67
N THR A 153 21.24 -6.89 -6.19
CA THR A 153 20.97 -6.97 -7.63
C THR A 153 20.17 -5.80 -8.22
N GLU A 154 19.48 -5.00 -7.41
CA GLU A 154 18.69 -3.86 -7.89
C GLU A 154 19.58 -2.77 -8.50
N GLN A 155 19.20 -2.31 -9.69
CA GLN A 155 19.93 -1.33 -10.49
C GLN A 155 19.40 0.09 -10.30
N ASP A 156 18.11 0.24 -9.99
CA ASP A 156 17.50 1.53 -9.69
C ASP A 156 17.86 1.99 -8.28
N ASN A 157 18.58 3.11 -8.19
CA ASN A 157 19.01 3.66 -6.91
C ASN A 157 17.85 4.06 -6.00
N GLY A 158 16.70 4.47 -6.56
CA GLY A 158 15.51 4.82 -5.80
C GLY A 158 14.90 3.61 -5.11
N VAL A 159 14.78 2.49 -5.82
CA VAL A 159 14.31 1.21 -5.28
C VAL A 159 15.32 0.64 -4.28
N LYS A 160 16.60 0.55 -4.67
CA LYS A 160 17.69 0.04 -3.82
C LYS A 160 17.77 0.78 -2.48
N ASN A 161 17.57 2.10 -2.49
CA ASN A 161 17.61 2.91 -1.28
C ASN A 161 16.52 2.56 -0.25
N GLN A 162 15.40 1.96 -0.64
CA GLN A 162 14.39 1.47 0.33
C GLN A 162 14.99 0.35 1.19
N TYR A 163 15.59 -0.65 0.54
CA TYR A 163 16.21 -1.79 1.23
C TYR A 163 17.43 -1.37 2.06
N VAL A 164 18.35 -0.59 1.48
CA VAL A 164 19.58 -0.16 2.17
C VAL A 164 19.26 0.54 3.49
N LYS A 165 18.24 1.41 3.53
CA LYS A 165 17.84 2.12 4.75
C LYS A 165 17.31 1.16 5.82
N ALA A 166 16.49 0.19 5.43
CA ALA A 166 15.93 -0.79 6.36
C ALA A 166 16.99 -1.76 6.89
N LEU A 167 17.81 -2.35 6.01
CA LEU A 167 18.86 -3.29 6.40
C LEU A 167 19.91 -2.64 7.32
N LYS A 168 20.23 -1.35 7.12
CA LYS A 168 21.08 -0.58 8.04
C LYS A 168 20.46 -0.40 9.43
N LYS A 169 19.14 -0.37 9.57
CA LYS A 169 18.46 -0.26 10.87
C LYS A 169 18.50 -1.56 11.65
N ILE A 170 18.50 -2.71 10.97
CA ILE A 170 18.55 -4.04 11.60
C ILE A 170 19.95 -4.34 12.15
N LYS A 171 21.00 -3.89 11.45
CA LYS A 171 22.41 -4.07 11.88
C LYS A 171 22.85 -3.16 13.03
N ARG A 172 22.00 -2.23 13.47
CA ARG A 172 22.27 -1.29 14.57
C ARG A 172 21.62 -1.79 15.85
#